data_AF-A0A7J7P6M4-F1
#
_entry.id   AF-A0A7J7P6M4-F1
#
_cell.length_a   1.000
_cell.length_b   1.000
_cell.length_c   1.000
_cell.angle_alpha   90.00
_cell.angle_beta   90.00
_cell.angle_gamma   90.00
#
_symmetry.space_group_name_H-M   'P 1'
#
loop_
_entity.id
_entity.type
_entity.pdbx_description
1 polymer ?
#
loop_
_entity_poly.entity_id
_entity_poly.type
_entity_poly.pdbx_seq_one_letter_code
_entity_poly.pdbx_strand_id
1 'polypeptide(L)'
;MVTKFDPVVFCEMLNLAIIRHQLPFKFMEYERIRDAFTYMVFANRELKLVSRNTARANVIKIHEREKKKVMTVLHGVVVGLSMGRVGSSPSWVVTGSGQ
;
A
#
# COMPACT_ATOMS: atom_id res chain seq x y z
N MET A 1 25.35 -0.37 4.42
CA MET A 1 25.36 0.63 3.34
C MET A 1 24.18 1.56 3.58
N VAL A 2 24.43 2.80 4.03
CA VAL A 2 23.35 3.79 4.14
C VAL A 2 23.15 4.35 2.73
N THR A 3 22.05 3.98 2.08
CA THR A 3 21.67 4.56 0.79
C THR A 3 21.43 6.05 0.95
N LYS A 4 21.72 6.82 -0.11
CA LYS A 4 21.38 8.24 -0.19
C LYS A 4 19.91 8.44 0.18
N PHE A 5 19.61 9.49 0.95
CA PHE A 5 18.25 9.78 1.37
C PHE A 5 17.33 9.97 0.15
N ASP A 6 16.23 9.23 0.11
CA ASP A 6 15.19 9.35 -0.92
C ASP A 6 13.87 9.84 -0.26
N PRO A 7 13.40 11.06 -0.58
CA PRO A 7 12.15 11.61 -0.07
C PRO A 7 10.93 10.72 -0.34
N VAL A 8 10.91 9.99 -1.45
CA VAL A 8 9.79 9.13 -1.85
C VAL A 8 9.73 7.91 -0.93
N VAL A 9 10.87 7.27 -0.70
CA VAL A 9 10.97 6.10 0.20
C VAL A 9 10.61 6.52 1.63
N PHE A 10 11.08 7.69 2.08
CA PHE A 10 10.71 8.24 3.38
C PHE A 10 9.20 8.45 3.52
N CYS A 11 8.55 9.02 2.51
CA CYS A 11 7.10 9.21 2.51
C CYS A 11 6.37 7.86 2.57
N GLU A 12 6.79 6.86 1.80
CA GLU A 12 6.18 5.52 1.84
C GLU A 12 6.33 4.89 3.24
N MET A 13 7.49 5.02 3.89
CA MET A 13 7.70 4.55 5.25
C MET A 13 6.71 5.17 6.25
N LEU A 14 6.48 6.49 6.17
CA LEU A 14 5.51 7.18 7.03
C LEU A 14 4.07 6.71 6.79
N ASN A 15 3.68 6.56 5.52
CA ASN A 15 2.34 6.07 5.18
C ASN A 15 2.12 4.63 5.66
N LEU A 16 3.15 3.78 5.56
CA LEU A 16 3.11 2.42 6.10
C LEU A 16 3.01 2.42 7.63
N ALA A 17 3.70 3.33 8.33
CA ALA A 17 3.57 3.46 9.78
C ALA A 17 2.14 3.83 10.18
N ILE A 18 1.52 4.77 9.46
CA ILE A 18 0.10 5.14 9.66
C ILE A 18 -0.82 3.92 9.53
N ILE A 19 -0.66 3.14 8.45
CA ILE A 19 -1.48 1.96 8.19
C ILE A 19 -1.24 0.88 9.25
N ARG A 20 0.02 0.52 9.52
CA ARG A 20 0.38 -0.61 10.39
C ARG A 20 0.02 -0.38 11.85
N HIS A 21 0.14 0.86 12.31
CA HIS A 21 -0.10 1.22 13.71
C HIS A 21 -1.44 1.94 13.92
N GLN A 22 -2.29 2.02 12.89
CA GLN A 22 -3.59 2.69 12.94
C GLN A 22 -3.51 4.13 13.47
N LEU A 23 -2.46 4.85 13.08
CA LEU A 23 -2.26 6.22 13.54
C LEU A 23 -3.24 7.16 12.81
N PRO A 24 -3.73 8.21 13.47
CA PRO A 24 -4.51 9.23 12.78
C PRO A 24 -3.63 9.94 11.75
N PHE A 25 -4.19 10.38 10.62
CA PHE A 25 -3.44 11.18 9.63
C PHE A 25 -2.86 12.48 10.22
N LYS A 26 -3.40 12.96 11.34
CA LYS A 26 -2.87 14.09 12.13
C LYS A 26 -1.47 13.82 12.69
N PHE A 27 -1.04 12.55 12.77
CA PHE A 27 0.30 12.15 13.21
C PHE A 27 1.43 12.95 12.55
N MET A 28 1.34 13.20 11.24
CA MET A 28 2.36 13.97 10.51
C MET A 28 2.35 15.47 10.81
N GLU A 29 1.33 15.96 11.48
CA GLU A 29 1.15 17.37 11.85
C GLU A 29 1.37 17.61 13.34
N TYR A 30 1.75 16.59 14.11
CA TYR A 30 2.16 16.77 15.50
C TYR A 30 3.42 17.62 15.58
N GLU A 31 3.45 18.58 16.50
CA GLU A 31 4.51 19.59 16.60
C GLU A 31 5.91 18.97 16.63
N ARG A 32 6.17 18.04 17.56
CA ARG A 32 7.46 17.33 17.66
C ARG A 32 7.80 16.47 16.45
N ILE A 33 6.79 15.94 15.76
CA ILE A 33 6.98 15.18 14.53
C ILE A 33 7.36 16.12 13.37
N ARG A 34 6.72 17.30 13.29
CA ARG A 34 7.09 18.35 12.34
C ARG A 34 8.48 18.89 12.63
N ASP A 35 8.86 19.09 13.90
CA ASP A 35 10.21 19.50 14.28
C ASP A 35 11.24 18.49 13.76
N ALA A 36 11.00 17.20 14.02
CA ALA A 36 11.88 16.12 13.56
C ALA A 36 12.00 16.08 12.02
N PHE A 37 10.88 16.18 11.31
CA PHE A 37 10.90 16.19 9.84
C PHE A 37 11.55 17.46 9.29
N THR A 38 11.32 18.62 9.91
CA THR A 38 11.91 19.90 9.50
C THR A 38 13.43 19.86 9.69
N TYR A 39 13.92 19.27 10.78
CA TYR A 39 15.34 19.04 10.98
C TYR A 39 15.95 18.19 9.84
N MET A 40 15.27 17.12 9.43
CA MET A 40 15.70 16.29 8.29
C MET A 40 15.65 17.02 6.94
N VAL A 41 14.64 17.89 6.73
CA VAL A 41 14.49 18.74 5.53
C VAL A 41 15.58 19.80 5.47
N PHE A 42 15.97 20.41 6.61
CA PHE A 42 17.05 21.38 6.62
C PHE A 42 18.38 20.79 6.15
N ALA A 43 18.61 19.51 6.45
CA ALA A 43 19.75 18.74 5.93
C ALA A 43 19.59 18.35 4.44
N ASN A 44 18.36 18.31 3.90
CA ASN A 44 18.04 17.88 2.54
C ASN A 44 17.06 18.85 1.85
N ARG A 45 17.58 19.81 1.06
CA ARG A 45 16.83 20.91 0.42
C ARG A 45 15.65 20.50 -0.50
N GLU A 46 15.49 19.23 -0.82
CA GLU A 46 14.48 18.73 -1.76
C GLU A 46 13.19 18.21 -1.08
N LEU A 47 13.18 18.12 0.25
CA LEU A 47 12.14 17.43 0.99
C LEU A 47 10.98 18.39 1.32
N LYS A 48 9.78 18.11 0.81
CA LYS A 48 8.55 18.84 1.19
C LYS A 48 7.85 18.13 2.34
N LEU A 49 7.46 18.90 3.37
CA LEU A 49 6.70 18.38 4.50
C LEU A 49 5.36 17.80 4.00
N VAL A 50 5.09 16.56 4.38
CA VAL A 50 3.89 15.83 3.99
C VAL A 50 2.71 16.37 4.81
N SER A 51 1.72 16.95 4.15
CA SER A 51 0.47 17.37 4.81
C SER A 51 -0.42 16.17 5.13
N ARG A 52 -1.34 16.30 6.08
CA ARG A 52 -2.39 15.29 6.33
C ARG A 52 -3.09 14.83 5.04
N ASN A 53 -3.40 15.76 4.15
CA ASN A 53 -4.06 15.48 2.88
C ASN A 53 -3.19 14.63 1.96
N THR A 54 -1.88 14.88 1.95
CA THR A 54 -0.90 14.11 1.19
C THR A 54 -0.81 12.67 1.71
N ALA A 55 -0.77 12.44 3.04
CA ALA A 55 -0.82 11.05 3.53
C ALA A 55 -2.14 10.38 3.20
N ARG A 56 -3.27 11.08 3.34
CA ARG A 56 -4.57 10.50 2.97
C ARG A 56 -4.55 10.03 1.51
N ALA A 57 -4.09 10.87 0.59
CA ALA A 57 -3.97 10.53 -0.82
C ALA A 57 -3.02 9.34 -1.05
N ASN A 58 -1.88 9.31 -0.35
CA ASN A 58 -0.91 8.22 -0.49
C ASN A 58 -1.43 6.90 0.07
N VAL A 59 -2.11 6.91 1.22
CA VAL A 59 -2.75 5.72 1.79
C VAL A 59 -3.83 5.17 0.87
N ILE A 60 -4.61 6.04 0.21
CA ILE A 60 -5.57 5.60 -0.83
C ILE A 60 -4.84 4.90 -1.99
N LYS A 61 -3.73 5.47 -2.49
CA LYS A 61 -2.93 4.83 -3.54
C LYS A 61 -2.36 3.48 -3.11
N ILE A 62 -1.88 3.37 -1.88
CA ILE A 62 -1.40 2.10 -1.30
C ILE A 62 -2.55 1.09 -1.29
N HIS A 63 -3.73 1.49 -0.81
CA HIS A 63 -4.91 0.63 -0.81
C HIS A 63 -5.29 0.14 -2.21
N GLU A 64 -5.36 1.04 -3.20
CA GLU A 64 -5.68 0.67 -4.58
C GLU A 64 -4.66 -0.30 -5.18
N ARG A 65 -3.37 -0.09 -4.90
CA ARG A 65 -2.28 -0.96 -5.33
C ARG A 65 -2.39 -2.35 -4.72
N GLU A 66 -2.58 -2.44 -3.40
CA GLU A 66 -2.73 -3.72 -2.73
C GLU A 66 -4.03 -4.44 -3.15
N LYS A 67 -5.14 -3.69 -3.30
CA LYS A 67 -6.39 -4.22 -3.85
C LYS A 67 -6.18 -4.84 -5.23
N LYS A 68 -5.47 -4.16 -6.13
CA LYS A 68 -5.15 -4.70 -7.46
C LYS A 68 -4.35 -5.99 -7.39
N LYS A 69 -3.33 -6.07 -6.52
CA LYS A 69 -2.55 -7.31 -6.33
C LYS A 69 -3.42 -8.48 -5.86
N VAL A 70 -4.28 -8.24 -4.87
CA VAL A 70 -5.22 -9.25 -4.37
C VAL A 70 -6.17 -9.69 -5.47
N MET A 71 -6.72 -8.75 -6.26
CA MET A 71 -7.58 -9.08 -7.39
C MET A 71 -6.86 -9.91 -8.46
N THR A 72 -5.60 -9.60 -8.77
CA THR A 72 -4.80 -10.39 -9.72
C THR A 72 -4.61 -11.82 -9.24
N VAL A 73 -4.26 -12.01 -7.96
CA VAL A 73 -4.13 -13.35 -7.36
C VAL A 73 -5.48 -14.08 -7.37
N LEU A 74 -6.55 -13.40 -6.98
CA LEU A 74 -7.90 -13.96 -6.97
C LEU A 74 -8.34 -14.38 -8.37
N HIS A 75 -8.11 -13.56 -9.39
CA HIS A 75 -8.40 -13.90 -10.78
C HIS A 75 -7.56 -15.08 -11.25
N GLY A 76 -6.27 -15.16 -10.87
CA GLY A 76 -5.44 -16.33 -11.17
C GLY A 76 -5.98 -17.62 -10.53
N VAL A 77 -6.50 -17.54 -9.30
CA VAL A 77 -7.14 -18.68 -8.61
C VAL A 77 -8.49 -19.04 -9.24
N VAL A 78 -9.29 -18.06 -9.65
CA VAL A 78 -10.57 -18.27 -10.36
C VAL A 78 -10.34 -18.86 -11.76
N VAL A 79 -9.25 -18.52 -12.44
CA VAL A 79 -8.87 -19.19 -13.70
C VAL A 79 -8.52 -20.67 -13.46
N GLY A 80 -8.10 -21.02 -12.24
CA GLY A 80 -7.96 -22.41 -11.78
C GLY A 80 -9.24 -23.02 -11.22
N LEU A 81 -10.32 -22.26 -11.01
CA LEU A 81 -11.60 -22.70 -10.44
C LEU A 81 -12.76 -22.14 -11.25
N SER A 82 -13.19 -22.88 -12.27
CA SER A 82 -14.41 -22.53 -13.00
C SER A 82 -15.64 -23.11 -12.31
N MET A 83 -16.77 -22.40 -12.39
CA MET A 83 -18.07 -22.93 -11.97
C MET A 83 -18.57 -23.85 -13.10
N GLY A 84 -18.51 -25.16 -12.88
CA GLY A 84 -19.01 -26.17 -13.79
C GLY A 84 -20.33 -26.76 -13.31
N ARG A 85 -20.90 -27.65 -14.12
CA ARG A 85 -21.99 -28.53 -13.69
C ARG A 85 -21.45 -29.94 -13.51
N VAL A 86 -21.59 -30.50 -12.31
CA VAL A 86 -21.42 -31.94 -12.07
C VAL A 86 -22.84 -32.51 -11.95
N GLY A 87 -23.34 -33.08 -13.05
CA GLY A 87 -24.76 -33.45 -13.18
C GLY A 87 -25.68 -32.23 -13.19
N SER A 88 -26.78 -32.26 -12.41
CA SER A 88 -27.75 -31.15 -12.32
C SER A 88 -27.37 -30.07 -11.30
N SER A 89 -26.28 -30.25 -10.54
CA SER A 89 -25.86 -29.33 -9.49
C SER A 89 -24.62 -28.52 -9.90
N PRO A 90 -24.62 -27.18 -9.71
CA PRO A 90 -23.42 -26.37 -9.89
C PRO A 90 -22.35 -26.77 -8.86
N SER A 91 -21.12 -27.00 -9.33
CA SER A 91 -19.97 -27.31 -8.47
C SER A 91 -18.72 -26.59 -8.99
N TRP A 92 -17.88 -26.13 -8.06
CA TRP A 92 -16.55 -25.60 -8.39
C TRP A 92 -15.66 -26.73 -8.91
N VAL A 93 -15.08 -26.55 -10.09
CA VAL A 93 -14.16 -27.52 -10.71
C VAL A 93 -12.80 -26.87 -10.95
N VAL A 94 -11.75 -27.61 -10.60
CA VAL A 94 -10.36 -27.19 -10.81
C VAL A 94 -10.01 -27.33 -12.29
N THR A 95 -9.80 -26.22 -12.99
CA THR A 95 -9.32 -26.20 -14.37
C THR A 95 -7.80 -26.22 -14.35
N GLY A 96 -7.21 -27.42 -14.32
CA GLY A 96 -5.77 -27.60 -14.48
C GLY A 96 -5.36 -27.30 -15.92
N SER A 97 -4.46 -26.34 -16.13
CA SER A 97 -3.69 -26.27 -17.38
C SER A 97 -2.71 -27.46 -17.39
N GLY A 98 -3.08 -28.54 -18.08
CA GLY A 98 -2.17 -29.62 -18.40
C GLY A 98 -1.03 -29.09 -19.27
N GLN A 99 0.20 -29.39 -18.88
CA GLN A 99 1.31 -29.52 -19.82
C GLN A 99 1.17 -30.83 -20.59
#